data_AF-A0A835X630-F1
#
_entry.id   AF-A0A835X630-F1
#
_cell.length_a   1.000
_cell.length_b   1.000
_cell.length_c   1.000
_cell.angle_alpha   90.00
_cell.angle_beta   90.00
_cell.angle_gamma   90.00
#
_symmetry.space_group_name_H-M   'P 1'
#
loop_
_entity.id
_entity.type
_entity.pdbx_description
1 polymer ?
#
loop_
_entity_poly.entity_id
_entity_poly.type
_entity_poly.pdbx_seq_one_letter_code
_entity_poly.pdbx_strand_id
1 'polypeptide(L)'
;MNEDLQQEIKTLQNEIVKEENKIIDYPNNDDSKSMKKSIATIHSDLKYLSIIANGAPIDAKQNMKIREFLRIHLENLWRMRIPV
;
A
#
# COMPACT_ATOMS: atom_id res chain seq x y z
N MET A 1 23.19 3.00 4.34
CA MET A 1 21.74 2.88 4.59
C MET A 1 21.34 1.52 4.05
N ASN A 2 20.66 0.69 4.86
CA ASN A 2 20.56 -0.75 4.64
C ASN A 2 19.88 -1.09 3.30
N GLU A 3 20.62 -1.67 2.35
CA GLU A 3 20.11 -1.97 0.99
C GLU A 3 18.89 -2.89 1.05
N ASP A 4 18.88 -3.80 2.04
CA ASP A 4 17.76 -4.70 2.32
C ASP A 4 16.47 -3.92 2.65
N LEU A 5 16.56 -2.88 3.48
CA LEU A 5 15.42 -2.05 3.84
C LEU A 5 14.87 -1.29 2.62
N GLN A 6 15.75 -0.83 1.73
CA GLN A 6 15.35 -0.13 0.51
C GLN A 6 14.64 -1.06 -0.46
N GLN A 7 15.12 -2.29 -0.60
CA GLN A 7 14.46 -3.31 -1.42
C GLN A 7 13.14 -3.75 -0.82
N GLU A 8 13.05 -3.86 0.50
CA GLU A 8 11.81 -4.18 1.22
C GLU A 8 10.76 -3.09 1.00
N ILE A 9 11.11 -1.81 1.18
CA ILE A 9 10.22 -0.67 0.90
C ILE A 9 9.72 -0.71 -0.55
N LYS A 10 10.62 -0.95 -1.51
CA LYS A 10 10.27 -1.00 -2.93
C LYS A 10 9.35 -2.18 -3.24
N THR A 11 9.58 -3.33 -2.62
CA THR A 11 8.73 -4.52 -2.74
C THR A 11 7.32 -4.21 -2.26
N LEU A 12 7.18 -3.63 -1.06
CA LEU A 12 5.88 -3.25 -0.51
C LEU A 12 5.13 -2.26 -1.40
N GLN A 13 5.83 -1.25 -1.93
CA GLN A 13 5.22 -0.28 -2.83
C GLN A 13 4.68 -0.93 -4.11
N ASN A 14 5.44 -1.86 -4.69
CA ASN A 14 5.02 -2.61 -5.88
C ASN A 14 3.83 -3.54 -5.57
N GLU A 15 3.82 -4.19 -4.42
CA GLU A 15 2.72 -5.07 -4.00
C GLU A 15 1.42 -4.29 -3.79
N ILE A 16 1.49 -3.13 -3.13
CA ILE A 16 0.34 -2.23 -2.95
C ILE A 16 -0.26 -1.83 -4.30
N VAL A 17 0.56 -1.32 -5.23
CA VAL A 17 0.08 -0.91 -6.56
C VAL A 17 -0.50 -2.09 -7.35
N LYS A 18 0.13 -3.26 -7.24
CA LYS A 18 -0.37 -4.48 -7.89
C LYS A 18 -1.74 -4.90 -7.36
N GLU A 19 -1.94 -4.86 -6.06
CA GLU A 19 -3.24 -5.19 -5.46
C GLU A 19 -4.31 -4.13 -5.77
N GLU A 20 -3.94 -2.84 -5.82
CA GLU A 20 -4.86 -1.78 -6.25
C GLU A 20 -5.34 -1.99 -7.69
N ASN A 21 -4.44 -2.35 -8.61
CA ASN A 21 -4.81 -2.64 -9.99
C ASN A 21 -5.73 -3.86 -10.10
N LYS A 22 -5.50 -4.92 -9.31
CA LYS A 22 -6.42 -6.06 -9.25
C LYS A 22 -7.82 -5.66 -8.82
N ILE A 23 -7.94 -4.68 -7.92
CA ILE A 23 -9.25 -4.19 -7.47
C ILE A 23 -10.01 -3.50 -8.61
N ILE A 24 -9.31 -2.72 -9.45
CA ILE A 24 -9.88 -2.08 -10.63
C ILE A 24 -10.35 -3.13 -11.65
N ASP A 25 -9.61 -4.24 -11.78
CA ASP A 25 -9.88 -5.28 -12.76
C ASP A 25 -10.95 -6.30 -12.32
N TYR A 26 -11.46 -6.25 -11.07
CA TYR A 26 -12.50 -7.18 -10.64
C TYR A 26 -13.82 -6.90 -11.37
N PRO A 27 -14.39 -7.88 -12.09
CA PRO A 27 -15.70 -7.71 -12.72
C PRO A 27 -16.77 -7.51 -11.64
N ASN A 28 -17.63 -6.51 -11.86
CA ASN A 28 -18.58 -5.93 -10.89
C ASN A 28 -19.52 -6.90 -10.14
N ASN A 29 -19.60 -8.20 -10.45
CA ASN A 29 -20.68 -9.06 -9.98
C ASN A 29 -20.32 -10.33 -9.19
N ASP A 30 -19.06 -10.74 -8.99
CA ASP A 30 -18.81 -12.00 -8.25
C ASP A 30 -17.55 -12.08 -7.37
N ASP A 31 -16.60 -11.15 -7.52
CA ASP A 31 -15.31 -11.28 -6.83
C ASP A 31 -15.21 -10.53 -5.49
N SER A 32 -16.34 -10.29 -4.81
CA SER A 32 -16.37 -9.51 -3.57
C SER A 32 -15.46 -10.04 -2.46
N LYS A 33 -15.25 -11.37 -2.40
CA LYS A 33 -14.31 -12.01 -1.47
C LYS A 33 -12.86 -11.74 -1.85
N SER A 34 -12.54 -11.80 -3.13
CA SER A 34 -11.22 -11.52 -3.69
C SER A 34 -10.87 -10.03 -3.52
N MET A 35 -11.82 -9.14 -3.82
CA MET A 35 -11.70 -7.70 -3.58
C MET A 35 -11.48 -7.36 -2.10
N LYS A 36 -12.27 -7.94 -1.18
CA LYS A 36 -12.05 -7.77 0.26
C LYS A 36 -10.67 -8.25 0.70
N LYS A 37 -10.17 -9.35 0.12
CA LYS A 37 -8.82 -9.85 0.38
C LYS A 37 -7.76 -8.86 -0.09
N SER A 38 -7.86 -8.34 -1.31
CA SER A 38 -6.91 -7.33 -1.82
C SER A 38 -6.94 -6.05 -0.99
N ILE A 39 -8.11 -5.56 -0.59
CA ILE A 39 -8.26 -4.41 0.33
C ILE A 39 -7.57 -4.68 1.68
N ALA A 40 -7.70 -5.90 2.21
CA ALA A 40 -7.04 -6.28 3.47
C ALA A 40 -5.51 -6.35 3.32
N THR A 41 -5.01 -6.87 2.20
CA THR A 41 -3.58 -6.91 1.88
C THR A 41 -3.01 -5.49 1.79
N ILE A 42 -3.62 -4.61 0.98
CA ILE A 42 -3.20 -3.20 0.84
C ILE A 42 -3.15 -2.51 2.21
N HIS A 43 -4.16 -2.71 3.05
CA HIS A 43 -4.20 -2.14 4.39
C HIS A 43 -3.05 -2.64 5.28
N SER A 44 -2.72 -3.94 5.20
CA SER A 44 -1.60 -4.54 5.95
C SER A 44 -0.27 -3.96 5.50
N ASP A 45 -0.04 -3.87 4.19
CA ASP A 45 1.22 -3.41 3.62
C ASP A 45 1.45 -1.92 3.88
N LEU A 46 0.38 -1.09 3.76
CA LEU A 46 0.43 0.32 4.15
C LEU A 46 0.71 0.50 5.64
N LYS A 47 0.14 -0.35 6.50
CA LYS A 47 0.43 -0.33 7.94
C LYS A 47 1.89 -0.66 8.21
N TYR A 48 2.43 -1.68 7.53
CA TYR A 48 3.83 -2.07 7.69
C TYR A 48 4.79 -0.99 7.19
N LEU A 49 4.50 -0.40 6.02
CA LEU A 49 5.27 0.72 5.47
C LEU A 49 5.25 1.95 6.39
N SER A 50 4.14 2.21 7.09
CA SER A 50 4.05 3.27 8.11
C SER A 50 4.93 3.00 9.34
N ILE A 51 5.03 1.74 9.78
CA ILE A 51 5.94 1.36 10.88
C ILE A 51 7.39 1.62 10.46
N ILE A 52 7.77 1.21 9.24
CA ILE A 52 9.10 1.46 8.69
C ILE A 52 9.40 2.97 8.63
N ALA A 53 8.48 3.78 8.11
CA ALA A 53 8.65 5.23 7.96
C ALA A 53 8.81 6.00 9.29
N ASN A 54 8.32 5.43 10.40
CA ASN A 54 8.38 6.05 11.73
C ASN A 54 9.47 5.45 12.64
N GLY A 55 9.89 4.20 12.39
CA GLY A 55 10.83 3.48 13.27
C GLY A 55 12.21 3.25 12.70
N ALA A 56 12.39 3.30 11.38
CA ALA A 56 13.68 2.98 10.76
C ALA A 56 14.55 4.23 10.52
N PRO A 57 15.89 4.11 10.63
CA PRO A 57 16.84 5.18 10.33
C PRO A 57 16.95 5.39 8.81
N ILE A 58 15.95 6.08 8.25
CA ILE A 58 15.82 6.39 6.82
C ILE A 58 16.16 7.87 6.59
N ASP A 59 16.81 8.17 5.46
CA ASP A 59 17.09 9.54 5.04
C ASP A 59 15.80 10.38 4.88
N ALA A 60 15.87 11.67 5.20
CA ALA A 60 14.72 12.58 5.19
C ALA A 60 14.02 12.63 3.83
N LYS A 61 14.77 12.63 2.72
CA LYS A 61 14.20 12.68 1.36
C LYS A 61 13.44 11.40 1.04
N GLN A 62 13.94 10.26 1.52
CA GLN A 62 13.26 8.98 1.33
C GLN A 62 12.04 8.86 2.23
N ASN A 63 12.14 9.28 3.49
CA ASN A 63 10.99 9.32 4.39
C ASN A 63 9.86 10.19 3.82
N MET A 64 10.19 11.35 3.24
CA MET A 64 9.22 12.19 2.53
C MET A 64 8.51 11.45 1.39
N LYS A 65 9.26 10.72 0.55
CA LYS A 65 8.67 9.91 -0.53
C LYS A 65 7.74 8.81 0.01
N ILE A 66 8.14 8.14 1.10
CA ILE A 66 7.32 7.09 1.72
C ILE A 66 6.04 7.69 2.31
N ARG A 67 6.12 8.85 2.96
CA ARG A 67 4.95 9.55 3.52
C ARG A 67 3.98 10.00 2.43
N GLU A 68 4.49 10.52 1.32
CA GLU A 68 3.65 10.89 0.18
C GLU A 68 2.97 9.68 -0.45
N PHE A 69 3.71 8.57 -0.59
CA PHE A 69 3.16 7.29 -1.02
C PHE A 69 2.04 6.83 -0.07
N LEU A 70 2.30 6.80 1.25
CA LEU A 70 1.29 6.45 2.26
C LEU A 70 0.04 7.33 2.15
N ARG A 71 0.19 8.63 1.96
CA ARG A 71 -0.92 9.58 1.82
C ARG A 71 -1.84 9.21 0.64
N ILE A 72 -1.25 9.04 -0.54
CA ILE A 72 -2.00 8.74 -1.78
C ILE A 72 -2.72 7.40 -1.65
N HIS A 73 -2.02 6.37 -1.21
CA HIS A 73 -2.55 5.00 -1.22
C HIS A 73 -3.52 4.71 -0.06
N LEU A 74 -3.41 5.42 1.08
CA LEU A 74 -4.45 5.40 2.11
C LEU A 74 -5.75 6.08 1.61
N GLU A 75 -5.63 7.18 0.87
CA GLU A 75 -6.78 7.86 0.27
C GLU A 75 -7.48 6.96 -0.76
N ASN A 76 -6.72 6.28 -1.62
CA ASN A 76 -7.25 5.28 -2.54
C ASN A 76 -8.02 4.16 -1.81
N LEU A 77 -7.41 3.60 -0.76
CA LEU A 77 -8.02 2.54 0.05
C LEU A 77 -9.33 3.01 0.69
N TRP A 78 -9.40 4.26 1.16
CA TRP A 78 -10.62 4.83 1.72
C TRP A 78 -11.73 4.96 0.68
N ARG A 79 -11.40 5.42 -0.53
CA ARG A 79 -12.35 5.49 -1.65
C ARG A 79 -12.89 4.10 -2.02
N MET A 80 -12.06 3.06 -1.96
CA MET A 80 -12.45 1.67 -2.25
C MET A 80 -13.32 1.02 -1.16
N ARG A 81 -13.24 1.51 0.08
CA ARG A 81 -14.01 0.97 1.22
C ARG A 81 -15.41 1.56 1.34
N ILE A 82 -15.68 2.70 0.72
CA ILE A 82 -17.02 3.30 0.69
C ILE A 82 -17.78 2.63 -0.47
N PRO A 83 -18.83 1.84 -0.21
CA PRO A 83 -19.67 1.35 -1.30
C PRO A 83 -20.38 2.56 -1.93
N VAL A 84 -20.25 2.71 -3.25
CA VAL A 84 -21.02 3.68 -4.05
C VAL A 84 -22.42 3.11 -4.30
#